data_AF-A0A8T1JQ65-F1
#
_entry.id   AF-A0A8T1JQ65-F1
#
_cell.length_a   1.000
_cell.length_b   1.000
_cell.length_c   1.000
_cell.angle_alpha   90.00
_cell.angle_beta   90.00
_cell.angle_gamma   90.00
#
_symmetry.space_group_name_H-M   'P 1'
#
loop_
_entity.id
_entity.type
_entity.pdbx_description
1 polymer ?
#
loop_
_entity_poly.entity_id
_entity_poly.type
_entity_poly.pdbx_seq_one_letter_code
_entity_poly.pdbx_strand_id
1 'polypeptide(L)'
;MVMGSALLQNEQRRVALAISKLGGRARKWALTCGTSVDAAFPTWAQLKQQLSRAFAPPNEAYRIRSRFLATRQGKKELLDYVQELRTLIAGTAVGLYRKRSR
;
A
#
# COMPACT_ATOMS: atom_id res chain seq x y z
N MET A 1 28.22 -1.53 -21.15
CA MET A 1 27.22 -1.68 -20.08
C MET A 1 26.41 -0.39 -19.94
N VAL A 2 25.21 -0.32 -20.51
CA VAL A 2 24.27 0.83 -20.42
C VAL A 2 22.86 0.26 -20.20
N MET A 3 22.61 -0.33 -19.03
CA MET A 3 21.28 -0.87 -18.69
C MET A 3 20.75 -0.29 -17.38
N GLY A 4 21.62 0.07 -16.43
CA GLY A 4 21.21 0.65 -15.15
C GLY A 4 20.57 2.04 -15.26
N SER A 5 21.09 2.91 -16.13
CA SER A 5 20.58 4.28 -16.28
C SER A 5 19.16 4.34 -16.84
N ALA A 6 18.84 3.54 -17.85
CA ALA A 6 17.50 3.51 -18.46
C ALA A 6 16.43 2.94 -17.50
N LEU A 7 16.80 1.94 -16.68
CA LEU A 7 15.91 1.37 -15.67
C LEU A 7 15.62 2.37 -14.55
N LEU A 8 16.64 3.09 -14.07
CA LEU A 8 16.48 4.12 -13.05
C LEU A 8 15.60 5.28 -13.54
N GLN A 9 15.81 5.75 -14.78
CA GLN A 9 14.97 6.77 -15.41
C GLN A 9 13.50 6.33 -15.52
N ASN A 10 13.25 5.06 -15.82
CA ASN A 10 11.90 4.51 -15.85
C ASN A 10 11.26 4.41 -14.45
N GLU A 11 12.03 4.08 -13.40
CA GLU A 11 11.53 4.08 -12.03
C GLU A 11 11.22 5.48 -11.51
N GLN A 12 12.10 6.45 -11.75
CA GLN A 12 11.92 7.85 -11.36
C GLN A 12 10.68 8.45 -12.03
N ARG A 13 10.50 8.22 -13.34
CA ARG A 13 9.26 8.63 -14.05
C ARG A 13 8.01 8.00 -13.44
N ARG A 14 8.06 6.72 -13.06
CA ARG A 14 6.94 6.02 -12.43
C ARG A 14 6.60 6.60 -11.05
N VAL A 15 7.62 6.92 -10.25
CA VAL A 15 7.48 7.57 -8.95
C VAL A 15 6.86 8.96 -9.10
N ALA A 16 7.43 9.79 -9.98
CA ALA A 16 6.92 11.14 -10.24
C ALA A 16 5.46 11.12 -10.71
N LEU A 17 5.11 10.19 -11.62
CA LEU A 17 3.74 10.00 -12.07
C LEU A 17 2.81 9.63 -10.90
N ALA A 18 3.17 8.67 -10.06
CA ALA A 18 2.32 8.27 -8.93
C ALA A 18 2.14 9.41 -7.92
N ILE A 19 3.18 10.20 -7.67
CA ILE A 19 3.10 11.38 -6.79
C ILE A 19 2.21 12.46 -7.38
N SER A 20 2.25 12.67 -8.71
CA SER A 20 1.36 13.62 -9.40
C SER A 20 -0.13 13.26 -9.25
N LYS A 21 -0.45 11.98 -9.01
CA LYS A 21 -1.81 11.49 -8.79
C LYS A 21 -2.26 11.61 -7.33
N LEU A 22 -1.39 12.01 -6.40
CA LEU A 22 -1.77 12.21 -5.01
C LEU A 22 -2.62 13.47 -4.84
N GLY A 23 -3.73 13.33 -4.14
CA GLY A 23 -4.65 14.42 -3.81
C GLY A 23 -4.79 14.67 -2.31
N GLY A 24 -5.36 15.81 -1.94
CA GLY A 24 -5.75 16.14 -0.56
C GLY A 24 -4.63 15.94 0.46
N ARG A 25 -4.92 15.16 1.52
CA ARG A 25 -3.97 14.86 2.61
C ARG A 25 -2.73 14.10 2.13
N ALA A 26 -2.87 13.24 1.12
CA ALA A 26 -1.75 12.48 0.59
C ALA A 26 -0.74 13.38 -0.14
N ARG A 27 -1.23 14.39 -0.87
CA ARG A 27 -0.36 15.40 -1.49
C ARG A 27 0.39 16.23 -0.44
N LYS A 28 -0.31 16.69 0.60
CA LYS A 28 0.31 17.46 1.70
C LYS A 28 1.40 16.65 2.41
N TRP A 29 1.12 15.37 2.69
CA TRP A 29 2.12 14.45 3.24
C TRP A 29 3.33 14.31 2.32
N ALA A 30 3.14 14.07 1.02
CA ALA A 30 4.24 13.89 0.08
C ALA A 30 5.18 15.11 0.05
N LEU A 31 4.65 16.33 0.15
CA LEU A 31 5.42 17.57 0.24
C LEU A 31 6.22 17.70 1.55
N THR A 32 5.81 17.02 2.63
CA THR A 32 6.57 17.00 3.89
C THR A 32 7.69 15.95 3.91
N CYS A 33 7.70 15.01 2.97
CA CYS A 33 8.66 13.90 2.95
C CYS A 33 10.05 14.27 2.43
N GLY A 34 10.22 15.43 1.78
CA GLY A 34 11.53 15.91 1.34
C GLY A 34 11.46 17.19 0.51
N THR A 35 12.64 17.73 0.21
CA THR A 35 12.82 18.97 -0.56
C THR A 35 12.58 18.78 -2.06
N SER A 36 12.76 17.55 -2.56
CA SER A 36 12.46 17.14 -3.93
C SER A 36 11.85 15.73 -3.94
N VAL A 37 10.96 15.48 -4.90
CA VAL A 37 10.31 14.18 -5.12
C VAL A 37 11.33 13.05 -5.31
N ASP A 38 12.39 13.32 -6.09
CA ASP A 38 13.43 12.33 -6.40
C ASP A 38 14.29 11.99 -5.18
N ALA A 39 14.49 12.97 -4.28
CA ALA A 39 15.24 12.78 -3.05
C ALA A 39 14.42 12.05 -1.96
N ALA A 40 13.12 12.32 -1.90
CA ALA A 40 12.23 11.72 -0.91
C ALA A 40 11.91 10.24 -1.22
N PHE A 41 11.83 9.88 -2.52
CA PHE A 41 11.43 8.54 -2.96
C PHE A 41 12.29 8.04 -4.13
N PRO A 42 13.53 7.58 -3.88
CA PRO A 42 14.46 7.22 -4.95
C PRO A 42 14.02 6.02 -5.79
N THR A 43 13.17 5.14 -5.24
CA THR A 43 12.70 3.93 -5.92
C THR A 43 11.20 3.71 -5.73
N TRP A 44 10.60 2.95 -6.66
CA TRP A 44 9.19 2.55 -6.57
C TRP A 44 8.88 1.77 -5.28
N ALA A 45 9.80 0.91 -4.85
CA ALA A 45 9.64 0.11 -3.63
C ALA A 45 9.60 0.99 -2.37
N GLN A 46 10.47 2.00 -2.28
CA GLN A 46 10.49 2.93 -1.16
C GLN A 46 9.24 3.80 -1.11
N LEU A 47 8.74 4.29 -2.25
CA LEU A 47 7.47 5.01 -2.32
C LEU A 47 6.32 4.17 -1.74
N LYS A 48 6.17 2.92 -2.21
CA LYS A 48 5.14 1.99 -1.71
C LYS A 48 5.27 1.76 -0.21
N GLN A 49 6.49 1.57 0.29
CA GLN A 49 6.76 1.32 1.69
C GLN A 49 6.40 2.53 2.56
N GLN A 50 6.78 3.74 2.15
CA GLN A 50 6.48 4.97 2.88
C GLN A 50 4.99 5.27 2.90
N LEU A 51 4.29 5.13 1.75
CA LEU A 51 2.83 5.23 1.68
C LEU A 51 2.16 4.22 2.63
N SER A 52 2.61 2.97 2.63
CA SER A 52 2.10 1.92 3.53
C SER A 52 2.45 2.12 5.00
N ARG A 53 3.38 3.02 5.33
CA ARG A 53 3.69 3.39 6.73
C ARG A 53 2.85 4.58 7.17
N ALA A 54 2.69 5.57 6.31
CA ALA A 54 1.95 6.79 6.61
C ALA A 54 0.42 6.59 6.64
N PHE A 55 -0.11 5.75 5.75
CA PHE A 55 -1.56 5.61 5.57
C PHE A 55 -2.14 4.26 6.00
N ALA A 56 -1.30 3.29 6.37
CA ALA A 56 -1.83 2.04 6.91
C ALA A 56 -2.50 2.31 8.27
N PRO A 57 -3.71 1.79 8.50
CA PRO A 57 -4.34 1.94 9.80
C PRO A 57 -3.53 1.24 10.90
N PRO A 58 -3.60 1.75 12.15
CA PRO A 58 -3.02 1.06 13.28
C PRO A 58 -3.68 -0.32 13.46
N ASN A 59 -2.87 -1.30 13.86
CA ASN A 59 -3.32 -2.67 14.13
C ASN A 59 -4.06 -3.35 12.95
N GLU A 60 -3.74 -3.00 11.71
CA GLU A 60 -4.42 -3.50 10.51
C GLU A 60 -4.58 -5.02 10.48
N ALA A 61 -3.52 -5.78 10.83
CA ALA A 61 -3.59 -7.23 10.88
C ALA A 61 -4.62 -7.75 11.91
N TYR A 62 -4.76 -7.09 13.05
CA TYR A 62 -5.79 -7.42 14.04
C TYR A 62 -7.18 -7.04 13.55
N ARG A 63 -7.33 -5.87 12.90
CA ARG A 63 -8.61 -5.41 12.33
C ARG A 63 -9.12 -6.37 11.25
N ILE A 64 -8.25 -6.85 10.38
CA ILE A 64 -8.61 -7.83 9.34
C ILE A 64 -9.03 -9.15 9.97
N ARG A 65 -8.29 -9.67 10.95
CA ARG A 65 -8.61 -10.93 11.64
C ARG A 65 -9.92 -10.85 12.42
N SER A 66 -10.11 -9.79 13.21
CA SER A 66 -11.35 -9.58 13.96
C SER A 66 -12.55 -9.46 13.02
N ARG A 67 -12.43 -8.70 11.93
CA ARG A 67 -13.49 -8.62 10.91
C ARG A 67 -13.76 -9.97 10.26
N PHE A 68 -12.73 -10.73 9.90
CA PHE A 68 -12.88 -12.07 9.34
C PHE A 68 -13.67 -13.01 10.27
N LEU A 69 -13.31 -13.05 11.56
CA LEU A 69 -14.01 -13.88 12.55
C LEU A 69 -15.45 -13.42 12.80
N ALA A 70 -15.72 -12.13 12.68
CA ALA A 70 -17.06 -11.58 12.81
C ALA A 70 -17.92 -11.71 11.53
N THR A 71 -17.31 -12.03 10.39
CA THR A 71 -17.99 -12.06 9.09
C THR A 71 -18.92 -13.26 9.01
N ARG A 72 -20.20 -12.99 8.76
CA ARG A 72 -21.26 -13.98 8.54
C ARG A 72 -22.05 -13.59 7.29
N GLN A 73 -22.61 -14.57 6.59
CA GLN A 73 -23.39 -14.31 5.37
C GLN A 73 -24.64 -13.45 5.67
N GLY A 74 -25.42 -13.80 6.69
CA GLY A 74 -26.61 -13.05 7.07
C GLY A 74 -27.60 -12.93 5.91
N LYS A 75 -27.98 -11.70 5.56
CA LYS A 75 -28.86 -11.37 4.41
C LYS A 75 -28.09 -10.98 3.14
N LYS A 76 -26.77 -11.13 3.12
CA LYS A 76 -25.96 -10.76 1.94
C LYS A 76 -26.13 -11.81 0.85
N GLU A 77 -26.15 -11.35 -0.39
CA GLU A 77 -26.01 -12.22 -1.56
C GLU A 77 -24.74 -13.07 -1.45
N LEU A 78 -24.79 -14.31 -1.95
CA LEU A 78 -23.69 -15.25 -1.83
C LEU A 78 -22.41 -14.70 -2.46
N LEU A 79 -22.53 -14.04 -3.61
CA LEU A 79 -21.40 -13.44 -4.32
C LEU A 79 -20.70 -12.38 -3.46
N ASP A 80 -21.47 -11.47 -2.85
CA ASP A 80 -20.94 -10.41 -2.01
C ASP A 80 -20.25 -10.96 -0.76
N TYR A 81 -20.86 -11.98 -0.14
CA TYR A 81 -20.28 -12.66 1.01
C TYR A 81 -18.95 -13.33 0.66
N VAL A 82 -18.90 -14.08 -0.45
CA VAL A 82 -17.68 -14.75 -0.90
C VAL A 82 -16.61 -13.73 -1.28
N GLN A 83 -16.99 -12.62 -1.92
CA GLN A 83 -16.04 -11.57 -2.27
C GLN A 83 -15.44 -10.90 -1.03
N GLU A 84 -16.26 -10.60 -0.01
CA GLU A 84 -15.78 -10.08 1.27
C GLU A 84 -14.82 -11.07 1.96
N LEU A 85 -15.17 -12.35 2.01
CA LEU A 85 -14.29 -13.39 2.57
C LEU A 85 -12.95 -13.47 1.83
N ARG A 86 -12.96 -13.46 0.49
CA ARG A 86 -11.72 -13.47 -0.32
C ARG A 86 -10.83 -12.27 -0.03
N THR A 87 -11.42 -11.08 0.05
CA THR A 87 -10.67 -9.86 0.39
C THR A 87 -10.06 -9.95 1.79
N LEU A 88 -10.79 -10.46 2.78
CA LEU A 88 -10.29 -10.63 4.14
C LEU A 88 -9.17 -11.69 4.22
N ILE A 89 -9.30 -12.81 3.51
CA ILE A 89 -8.27 -13.85 3.43
C ILE A 89 -7.00 -13.32 2.77
N ALA A 90 -7.12 -12.55 1.68
CA ALA A 90 -5.96 -11.91 1.06
C ALA A 90 -5.26 -10.93 2.03
N GLY A 91 -6.05 -10.21 2.83
CA GLY A 91 -5.55 -9.29 3.85
C GLY A 91 -4.82 -9.97 5.02
N THR A 92 -5.24 -11.17 5.44
CA THR A 92 -4.56 -11.90 6.53
C THR A 92 -3.17 -12.36 6.13
N ALA A 93 -2.97 -12.78 4.86
CA ALA A 93 -1.67 -13.15 4.33
C ALA A 93 -0.67 -11.99 4.38
N VAL A 94 -1.08 -10.77 4.00
CA VAL A 94 -0.24 -9.55 4.04
C VAL A 94 0.26 -9.24 5.45
N GLY A 95 -0.58 -9.46 6.47
CA GLY A 95 -0.19 -9.29 7.88
C GLY A 95 0.88 -10.29 8.36
N LEU A 96 0.92 -11.50 7.79
CA LEU A 96 1.91 -12.53 8.14
C LEU A 96 3.30 -12.19 7.58
N TYR A 97 3.38 -11.69 6.34
CA TYR A 97 4.65 -11.23 5.76
C TYR A 97 5.26 -10.03 6.52
N ARG A 98 4.43 -9.10 7.00
CA ARG A 98 4.90 -7.91 7.74
C ARG A 98 5.41 -8.23 9.15
N LYS A 99 4.91 -9.30 9.78
CA LYS A 99 5.41 -9.76 11.10
C LYS A 99 6.72 -10.54 11.02
N ARG A 100 7.00 -11.20 9.88
CA ARG A 100 8.20 -12.03 9.69
C ARG A 100 9.45 -11.24 9.28
N SER A 101 9.27 -9.98 8.89
CA SER A 101 10.33 -9.09 8.41
C SER A 101 10.73 -8.01 9.44
N ARG A 102 10.40 -8.20 10.72
CA ARG A 102 10.87 -7.39 11.83
C ARG A 102 11.69 -8.24 12.77
#